data_AF-A0A0E2B064-F1
#
_entry.id   AF-A0A0E2B064-F1
#
_cell.length_a   1.000
_cell.length_b   1.000
_cell.length_c   1.000
_cell.angle_alpha   90.00
_cell.angle_beta   90.00
_cell.angle_gamma   90.00
#
_symmetry.space_group_name_H-M   'P 1'
#
loop_
_entity.id
_entity.type
_entity.pdbx_description
1 polymer ?
#
loop_
_entity_poly.entity_id
_entity_poly.type
_entity_poly.pdbx_seq_one_letter_code
_entity_poly.pdbx_strand_id
1 'polypeptide(L)' 'MMEQKDRYIRFDWAVKRLLRNKANFGVLEGFLTVLLGEPIRIVEILESEGNQLNETD' A
#
# COMPACT_ATOMS: atom_id res chain seq x y z
N MET A 1 -12.15 -13.55 -25.97
CA MET A 1 -11.15 -13.37 -24.89
C MET A 1 -11.93 -13.14 -23.61
N MET A 2 -11.76 -13.96 -22.58
CA MET A 2 -12.41 -13.71 -21.30
C MET A 2 -11.78 -12.46 -20.69
N GLU A 3 -12.55 -11.38 -20.62
CA GLU A 3 -12.20 -10.19 -19.86
C GLU A 3 -12.06 -10.63 -18.40
N GLN A 4 -10.85 -10.55 -17.85
CA GLN A 4 -10.61 -10.85 -16.44
C GLN A 4 -11.34 -9.78 -15.62
N LYS A 5 -12.55 -10.13 -15.18
CA LYS A 5 -13.17 -9.55 -14.00
C LYS A 5 -12.13 -9.70 -12.87
N ASP A 6 -11.86 -8.61 -12.14
CA ASP A 6 -10.92 -8.53 -11.00
C ASP A 6 -9.46 -8.11 -11.31
N ARG A 7 -9.24 -7.27 -12.32
CA ARG A 7 -7.93 -6.63 -12.56
C ARG A 7 -7.57 -5.47 -11.65
N TYR A 8 -8.53 -4.99 -10.86
CA TYR A 8 -8.37 -3.78 -10.07
C TYR A 8 -8.44 -4.11 -8.59
N ILE A 9 -7.49 -3.58 -7.85
CA ILE A 9 -7.51 -3.59 -6.38
C ILE A 9 -7.87 -2.20 -5.89
N ARG A 10 -8.63 -2.14 -4.80
CA ARG A 10 -8.89 -0.88 -4.11
C ARG A 10 -7.60 -0.38 -3.47
N PHE A 11 -7.32 0.91 -3.62
CA PHE A 11 -6.09 1.50 -3.08
C PHE A 11 -6.02 1.40 -1.55
N ASP A 12 -7.13 1.57 -0.84
CA ASP A 12 -7.15 1.42 0.62
C ASP A 12 -6.81 0.00 1.08
N TRP A 13 -7.27 -1.02 0.33
CA TRP A 13 -6.88 -2.41 0.57
C TRP A 13 -5.38 -2.60 0.28
N ALA A 14 -4.89 -2.05 -0.83
CA ALA A 14 -3.48 -2.14 -1.20
C ALA A 14 -2.57 -1.51 -0.14
N VAL A 15 -2.91 -0.32 0.37
CA VAL A 15 -2.16 0.36 1.43
C VAL A 15 -2.18 -0.43 2.74
N LYS A 16 -3.31 -1.05 3.09
CA LYS A 16 -3.44 -1.83 4.33
C LYS A 16 -2.74 -3.19 4.29
N ARG A 17 -2.59 -3.81 3.11
CA ARG A 17 -2.12 -5.20 3.00
C ARG A 17 -0.90 -5.35 2.11
N LEU A 18 -0.96 -4.87 0.88
CA LEU A 18 0.10 -5.07 -0.12
C LEU A 18 1.31 -4.15 0.12
N LEU A 19 1.08 -2.84 0.21
CA LEU A 19 2.12 -1.82 0.28
C LEU A 19 2.81 -1.73 1.64
N ARG A 20 2.30 -2.44 2.65
CA ARG A 20 2.95 -2.57 3.97
C ARG A 20 4.19 -3.46 3.93
N ASN A 21 4.26 -4.39 2.98
CA ASN A 21 5.44 -5.21 2.84
C ASN A 21 6.62 -4.35 2.43
N LYS A 22 7.76 -4.49 3.12
CA LYS A 22 9.00 -3.76 2.82
C LYS A 22 9.45 -3.87 1.36
N ALA A 23 9.16 -4.99 0.70
CA ALA A 23 9.44 -5.18 -0.73
C ALA A 23 8.66 -4.20 -1.64
N ASN A 24 7.54 -3.67 -1.15
CA ASN A 24 6.64 -2.77 -1.88
C ASN A 24 6.81 -1.28 -1.51
N PHE A 25 7.77 -0.95 -0.64
CA PHE A 25 7.99 0.44 -0.21
C PHE A 25 8.27 1.40 -1.37
N GLY A 26 9.01 0.96 -2.38
CA GLY A 26 9.30 1.80 -3.55
C GLY A 26 8.06 2.29 -4.31
N VAL A 27 6.97 1.51 -4.30
CA VAL A 27 5.69 1.92 -4.90
C VAL A 27 5.04 3.05 -4.09
N LEU A 28 5.07 2.92 -2.76
CA LEU A 28 4.50 3.93 -1.86
C LEU A 28 5.35 5.21 -1.82
N GLU A 29 6.67 5.09 -1.82
CA GLU A 29 7.62 6.20 -1.96
C GLU A 29 7.36 6.99 -3.25
N GLY A 30 7.30 6.31 -4.40
CA GLY A 30 7.01 6.96 -5.68
C GLY A 30 5.65 7.65 -5.71
N PHE A 31 4.61 7.01 -5.17
CA PHE A 31 3.29 7.61 -5.04
C PHE A 31 3.31 8.91 -4.21
N LEU A 32 3.92 8.87 -3.02
CA LEU A 32 4.02 10.03 -2.14
C LEU A 32 4.88 11.13 -2.73
N THR A 33 5.96 10.78 -3.43
CA THR A 33 6.80 11.76 -4.11
C THR A 33 6.06 12.54 -5.17
N VAL A 34 5.25 11.86 -6.00
CA VAL A 34 4.43 12.54 -7.00
C VAL A 34 3.32 13.36 -6.33
N LEU A 35 2.69 12.82 -5.29
CA LEU A 35 1.60 13.48 -4.58
C LEU A 35 2.05 14.77 -3.87
N LEU A 36 3.22 14.75 -3.24
CA LEU A 36 3.74 15.85 -2.43
C LEU A 36 4.72 16.76 -3.20
N GLY A 37 5.20 16.32 -4.36
CA GLY A 37 6.14 17.09 -5.19
C GLY A 37 7.57 17.10 -4.67
N GLU A 38 7.93 16.18 -3.77
CA GLU A 38 9.27 16.09 -3.17
C GLU A 38 9.75 14.64 -3.02
N PRO A 39 11.08 14.38 -3.01
CA PRO A 39 11.59 13.03 -2.80
C PRO A 39 11.25 12.49 -1.40
N ILE A 40 10.57 11.34 -1.36
CA ILE A 40 10.15 10.67 -0.12
C ILE A 40 10.90 9.36 0.02
N ARG A 41 11.35 9.06 1.24
CA ARG A 41 11.92 7.77 1.60
C ARG A 41 11.25 7.23 2.86
N ILE A 42 10.73 6.01 2.78
CA ILE A 42 10.07 5.35 3.90
C ILE A 42 11.13 4.58 4.69
N VAL A 43 11.34 4.97 5.94
CA VAL A 43 12.26 4.29 6.87
C VAL A 43 11.59 3.07 7.49
N GLU A 44 10.39 3.28 8.02
CA GLU A 44 9.54 2.25 8.61
C GLU A 44 8.08 2.69 8.53
N ILE A 45 7.17 1.71 8.53
CA ILE A 45 5.73 1.96 8.72
C ILE A 45 5.43 1.53 10.14
N LEU A 46 5.00 2.47 10.96
CA LEU A 46 4.61 2.19 12.35
C LEU A 46 3.23 1.51 12.34
N GLU A 47 3.13 0.40 13.08
CA GLU A 47 1.84 -0.23 13.34
C GLU A 47 1.04 0.64 14.32
N SER A 48 -0.19 1.00 13.94
CA SER A 48 -1.09 1.71 14.85
C SER A 48 -1.77 0.71 15.80
N GLU A 49 -2.02 1.10 17.04
CA GLU A 49 -2.66 0.26 18.07
C GLU A 49 -4.01 -0.35 17.60
N GLY A 50 -4.71 0.29 16.66
CA GLY A 50 -5.97 -0.16 16.08
C GLY A 50 -5.87 -0.97 14.78
N ASN A 51 -4.67 -1.26 14.28
CA ASN A 51 -4.47 -2.02 13.03
C ASN A 51 -3.85 -3.40 13.27
N GLN A 52 -4.18 -4.02 14.41
CA GLN A 52 -3.98 -5.45 14.61
C GLN A 52 -4.58 -6.20 13.42
N LEU A 53 -3.82 -7.15 12.86
CA LEU A 53 -4.30 -8.07 11.83
C LEU A 53 -5.43 -8.90 12.43
N ASN A 54 -6.66 -8.38 12.41
CA ASN A 54 -7.82 -9.24 12.51
C ASN A 54 -7.80 -10.07 11.22
N GLU A 55 -7.43 -11.34 11.35
CA GLU A 55 -7.37 -12.32 10.26
C GLU A 55 -8.73 -12.62 9.60
N THR A 56 -9.76 -11.81 9.85
CA THR A 56 -11.17 -12.08 9.54
C THR A 56 -11.79 -11.23 8.41
N ASP A 57 -11.00 -10.53 7.59
CA ASP A 57 -11.48 -9.87 6.36
C ASP A 57 -10.96 -10.52 5.07
#